data_AF-A0A931W1G8-F1
#
_entry.id   AF-A0A931W1G8-F1
#
_cell.length_a   1.000
_cell.length_b   1.000
_cell.length_c   1.000
_cell.angle_alpha   90.00
_cell.angle_beta   90.00
_cell.angle_gamma   90.00
#
_symmetry.space_group_name_H-M   'P 1'
#
loop_
_entity.id
_entity.type
_entity.pdbx_description
1 polymer ?
#
loop_
_entity_poly.entity_id
_entity_poly.type
_entity_poly.pdbx_seq_one_letter_code
_entity_poly.pdbx_strand_id
1 'polypeptide(L)'
;MDKTEERQNPSTYLKLAQTFLSLGDDDLARLTCERGLKHFPTDASLHTQRGSTLISSYNKSKKTEDLIQAIKSFEKSIAINPDNYLALMLSAKIYIKVKAYFKARQKLTMILSSFPGDPKATELLKLISAKEQHLKLVDEEKLQVELEGDDDDIDSQEDQISANYDLLASYLNLFKEEYGIEMVLLVDKYGMVIKSINMSKRDSNRYGIAVSNIFRSSQNAVRKTSLSTFSKGFLITPEYNIYIVDVKGTILVIVTLPKAENEGIEKRIEHYVREIDSKWTSKKS
;
A
#
# COMPACT_ATOMS: atom_id res chain seq x y z
N MET A 1 35.63 -4.07 -32.18
CA MET A 1 35.22 -3.79 -30.79
C MET A 1 34.80 -2.34 -30.76
N ASP A 2 33.50 -2.12 -30.85
CA ASP A 2 32.89 -0.82 -31.12
C ASP A 2 32.87 0.04 -29.85
N LYS A 3 33.26 1.32 -29.98
CA LYS A 3 33.45 2.28 -28.87
C LYS A 3 32.20 3.16 -28.71
N THR A 4 31.02 2.55 -28.66
CA THR A 4 29.72 3.26 -28.62
C THR A 4 28.72 2.64 -27.64
N GLU A 5 29.20 1.97 -26.58
CA GLU A 5 28.42 1.88 -25.34
C GLU A 5 28.45 3.26 -24.65
N GLU A 6 27.75 4.23 -25.25
CA GLU A 6 27.31 5.43 -24.54
C GLU A 6 26.68 4.96 -23.24
N ARG A 7 27.26 5.42 -22.11
CA ARG A 7 26.84 5.09 -20.76
C ARG A 7 25.32 5.29 -20.63
N GLN A 8 24.57 4.20 -20.80
CA GLN A 8 23.14 4.21 -20.60
C GLN A 8 22.88 4.67 -19.17
N ASN A 9 22.09 5.73 -19.02
CA ASN A 9 21.77 6.33 -17.74
C ASN A 9 20.25 6.52 -17.70
N PRO A 10 19.57 6.18 -16.58
CA PRO A 10 18.14 6.46 -16.41
C PRO A 10 17.73 7.87 -16.84
N SER A 11 18.57 8.87 -16.57
CA SER A 11 18.31 10.28 -16.94
C SER A 11 18.12 10.49 -18.43
N THR A 12 18.81 9.72 -19.28
CA THR A 12 18.71 9.84 -20.74
C THR A 12 17.36 9.32 -21.23
N TYR A 13 16.94 8.15 -20.74
CA TYR A 13 15.62 7.59 -21.05
C TYR A 13 14.49 8.50 -20.55
N LEU A 14 14.63 9.05 -19.34
CA LEU A 14 13.68 10.00 -18.78
C LEU A 14 13.51 11.24 -19.66
N LYS A 15 14.63 11.88 -20.01
CA LYS A 15 14.62 13.10 -20.83
C LYS A 15 14.06 12.83 -22.21
N LEU A 16 14.38 11.69 -22.81
CA LEU A 16 13.87 11.29 -24.12
C LEU A 16 12.36 11.01 -24.06
N ALA A 17 11.87 10.28 -23.06
CA ALA A 17 10.44 10.03 -22.88
C ALA A 17 9.65 11.32 -22.62
N GLN A 18 10.19 12.25 -21.83
CA GLN A 18 9.61 13.58 -21.63
C GLN A 18 9.56 14.40 -22.92
N THR A 19 10.61 14.29 -23.75
CA THR A 19 10.66 14.95 -25.06
C THR A 19 9.56 14.41 -25.97
N PHE A 20 9.43 13.09 -26.09
CA PHE A 20 8.36 12.48 -26.89
C PHE A 20 6.97 12.87 -26.40
N LEU A 21 6.73 12.89 -25.08
CA LEU A 21 5.47 13.40 -24.53
C LEU A 21 5.20 14.86 -24.89
N SER A 22 6.21 15.73 -24.84
CA SER A 22 6.05 17.14 -25.22
C SER A 22 5.72 17.33 -26.70
N LEU A 23 6.16 16.39 -27.54
CA LEU A 23 5.84 16.33 -28.97
C LEU A 23 4.47 15.65 -29.25
N GLY A 24 3.81 15.12 -28.21
CA GLY A 24 2.55 14.42 -28.32
C GLY A 24 2.66 12.97 -28.79
N ASP A 25 3.87 12.42 -28.86
CA ASP A 25 4.13 11.03 -29.27
C ASP A 25 4.15 10.11 -28.02
N ASP A 26 2.97 9.70 -27.58
CA ASP A 26 2.82 8.88 -26.37
C ASP A 26 3.38 7.45 -26.55
N ASP A 27 3.37 6.94 -27.78
CA ASP A 27 3.83 5.58 -28.10
C ASP A 27 5.35 5.50 -28.02
N LEU A 28 6.06 6.46 -28.63
CA LEU A 28 7.53 6.54 -28.48
C LEU A 28 7.94 6.86 -27.05
N ALA A 29 7.18 7.70 -26.33
CA ALA A 29 7.43 7.96 -24.91
C ALA A 29 7.32 6.68 -24.07
N ARG A 30 6.29 5.85 -24.34
CA ARG A 30 6.04 4.59 -23.63
C ARG A 30 7.15 3.57 -23.91
N LEU A 31 7.48 3.37 -25.19
CA LEU A 31 8.55 2.46 -25.60
C LEU A 31 9.90 2.88 -25.00
N THR A 32 10.15 4.19 -24.92
CA THR A 32 11.36 4.74 -24.29
C THR A 32 11.41 4.42 -22.80
N CYS A 33 10.29 4.59 -22.08
CA CYS A 33 10.20 4.21 -20.67
C CYS A 33 10.40 2.70 -20.48
N GLU A 34 9.80 1.86 -21.32
CA GLU A 34 9.94 0.40 -21.26
C GLU A 34 11.38 -0.06 -21.49
N ARG A 35 12.06 0.51 -22.50
CA ARG A 35 13.49 0.25 -22.72
C ARG A 35 14.33 0.70 -21.53
N GLY A 36 14.06 1.89 -20.98
CA GLY A 36 14.73 2.36 -19.77
C GLY A 36 14.55 1.41 -18.60
N LEU A 37 13.33 0.94 -18.36
CA LEU A 37 13.01 0.01 -17.26
C LEU A 37 13.58 -1.39 -17.47
N LYS A 38 13.83 -1.84 -18.71
CA LYS A 38 14.57 -3.09 -18.96
C LYS A 38 16.01 -3.01 -18.45
N HIS A 39 16.66 -1.85 -18.57
CA HIS A 39 18.02 -1.63 -18.09
C HIS A 39 18.08 -1.20 -16.62
N PHE A 40 17.05 -0.48 -16.15
CA PHE A 40 16.99 0.12 -14.81
C PHE A 40 15.64 -0.17 -14.14
N PRO A 41 15.35 -1.43 -13.77
CA PRO A 41 14.03 -1.84 -13.29
C PRO A 41 13.66 -1.23 -11.92
N THR A 42 14.64 -0.80 -11.15
CA THR A 42 14.47 -0.21 -9.82
C THR A 42 14.60 1.31 -9.82
N ASP A 43 14.52 1.97 -10.97
CA ASP A 43 14.53 3.43 -11.05
C ASP A 43 13.11 4.00 -10.84
N ALA A 44 12.90 4.67 -9.70
CA ALA A 44 11.60 5.22 -9.35
C ALA A 44 11.12 6.30 -10.36
N SER A 45 12.05 7.09 -10.90
CA SER A 45 11.72 8.16 -11.84
C SER A 45 11.20 7.59 -13.16
N LEU A 46 11.79 6.50 -13.67
CA LEU A 46 11.32 5.83 -14.89
C LEU A 46 9.92 5.25 -14.73
N HIS A 47 9.62 4.65 -13.58
CA HIS A 47 8.26 4.20 -13.25
C HIS A 47 7.28 5.37 -13.18
N THR A 48 7.68 6.49 -12.59
CA THR A 48 6.85 7.72 -12.56
C THR A 48 6.59 8.27 -13.96
N GLN A 49 7.62 8.30 -14.81
CA GLN A 49 7.52 8.81 -16.17
C GLN A 49 6.64 7.90 -17.04
N ARG A 50 6.74 6.58 -16.87
CA ARG A 50 5.83 5.61 -17.51
C ARG A 50 4.38 5.85 -17.10
N GLY A 51 4.12 6.02 -15.80
CA GLY A 51 2.78 6.33 -15.29
C GLY A 51 2.22 7.62 -15.89
N SER A 52 3.06 8.66 -16.00
CA SER A 52 2.67 9.95 -16.59
C SER A 52 2.37 9.83 -18.09
N THR A 53 3.14 9.00 -18.80
CA THR A 53 2.91 8.69 -20.22
C THR A 53 1.57 8.00 -20.44
N LEU A 54 1.24 7.04 -19.57
CA LEU A 54 -0.03 6.32 -19.61
C LEU A 54 -1.23 7.23 -19.30
N ILE A 55 -1.09 8.21 -18.39
CA ILE A 55 -2.11 9.25 -18.21
C ILE A 55 -2.32 10.07 -19.50
N SER A 56 -1.24 10.43 -20.21
CA SER A 56 -1.33 11.14 -21.50
C SER A 56 -2.13 10.33 -22.51
N SER A 57 -1.78 9.04 -22.67
CA SER A 57 -2.49 8.09 -23.54
C SER A 57 -3.96 7.98 -23.16
N TYR A 58 -4.27 7.75 -21.87
CA TYR A 58 -5.63 7.72 -21.35
C TYR A 58 -6.40 8.99 -21.71
N ASN A 59 -5.79 10.18 -21.61
CA ASN A 59 -6.48 11.42 -21.90
C ASN A 59 -6.90 11.54 -23.37
N LYS A 60 -6.15 10.93 -24.30
CA LYS A 60 -6.48 10.86 -25.73
C LYS A 60 -7.46 9.73 -26.05
N SER A 61 -7.19 8.52 -25.55
CA SER A 61 -7.88 7.28 -25.94
C SER A 61 -9.12 6.98 -25.07
N LYS A 62 -9.16 7.49 -23.84
CA LYS A 62 -10.12 7.15 -22.76
C LYS A 62 -10.14 5.67 -22.36
N LYS A 63 -9.11 4.90 -22.73
CA LYS A 63 -8.95 3.48 -22.39
C LYS A 63 -8.61 3.29 -20.92
N THR A 64 -9.52 2.69 -20.15
CA THR A 64 -9.35 2.53 -18.70
C THR A 64 -8.10 1.74 -18.34
N GLU A 65 -7.65 0.83 -19.22
CA GLU A 65 -6.44 0.03 -19.06
C GLU A 65 -5.19 0.90 -18.88
N ASP A 66 -5.10 2.01 -19.63
CA ASP A 66 -3.99 2.97 -19.51
C ASP A 66 -3.96 3.59 -18.10
N LEU A 67 -5.14 3.87 -17.52
CA LEU A 67 -5.26 4.41 -16.17
C LEU A 67 -4.84 3.39 -15.10
N ILE A 68 -5.21 2.13 -15.28
CA ILE A 68 -4.82 1.02 -14.40
C ILE A 68 -3.31 0.85 -14.43
N GLN A 69 -2.72 0.76 -15.62
CA GLN A 69 -1.27 0.64 -15.78
C GLN A 69 -0.52 1.86 -15.24
N ALA A 70 -1.11 3.06 -15.33
CA ALA A 70 -0.54 4.27 -14.75
C ALA A 70 -0.45 4.15 -13.22
N ILE A 71 -1.53 3.73 -12.56
CA ILE A 71 -1.55 3.46 -11.12
C ILE A 71 -0.50 2.41 -10.76
N LYS A 72 -0.49 1.25 -11.45
CA LYS A 72 0.52 0.18 -11.22
C LYS A 72 1.95 0.74 -11.32
N SER A 73 2.22 1.62 -12.28
CA SER A 73 3.54 2.26 -12.45
C SER A 73 3.87 3.23 -11.31
N PHE A 74 2.91 4.05 -10.85
CA PHE A 74 3.13 4.93 -9.71
C PHE A 74 3.35 4.16 -8.41
N GLU A 75 2.61 3.08 -8.16
CA GLU A 75 2.81 2.23 -6.97
C GLU A 75 4.21 1.61 -6.96
N LYS A 76 4.71 1.13 -8.10
CA LYS A 76 6.11 0.67 -8.22
C LYS A 76 7.10 1.79 -7.89
N SER A 77 6.87 2.99 -8.40
CA SER A 77 7.71 4.14 -8.07
C SER A 77 7.67 4.45 -6.57
N ILE A 78 6.50 4.42 -5.92
CA ILE A 78 6.33 4.72 -4.49
C ILE A 78 6.97 3.61 -3.64
N ALA A 79 6.90 2.35 -4.07
CA ALA A 79 7.56 1.24 -3.39
C ALA A 79 9.09 1.39 -3.38
N ILE A 80 9.68 1.93 -4.46
CA ILE A 80 11.12 2.20 -4.58
C ILE A 80 11.50 3.47 -3.84
N ASN A 81 10.74 4.55 -4.04
CA ASN A 81 10.94 5.85 -3.38
C ASN A 81 9.61 6.32 -2.76
N PRO A 82 9.39 6.04 -1.46
CA PRO A 82 8.14 6.39 -0.77
C PRO A 82 7.83 7.88 -0.75
N ASP A 83 8.84 8.74 -0.88
CA ASP A 83 8.71 10.19 -0.86
C ASP A 83 8.61 10.80 -2.28
N ASN A 84 8.40 9.97 -3.31
CA ASN A 84 8.23 10.47 -4.67
C ASN A 84 6.92 11.26 -4.80
N TYR A 85 7.05 12.57 -4.59
CA TYR A 85 5.96 13.54 -4.61
C TYR A 85 5.11 13.44 -5.88
N LEU A 86 5.75 13.30 -7.04
CA LEU A 86 5.03 13.30 -8.32
C LEU A 86 4.17 12.05 -8.45
N ALA A 87 4.69 10.87 -8.11
CA ALA A 87 3.94 9.62 -8.12
C ALA A 87 2.78 9.63 -7.12
N LEU A 88 3.00 10.14 -5.90
CA LEU A 88 1.95 10.30 -4.89
C LEU A 88 0.86 11.27 -5.36
N MET A 89 1.24 12.42 -5.92
CA MET A 89 0.30 13.44 -6.35
C MET A 89 -0.54 12.98 -7.55
N LEU A 90 0.08 12.33 -8.55
CA LEU A 90 -0.62 11.84 -9.73
C LEU A 90 -1.54 10.66 -9.40
N SER A 91 -1.09 9.72 -8.58
CA SER A 91 -1.94 8.62 -8.10
C SER A 91 -3.15 9.14 -7.32
N ALA A 92 -2.96 10.11 -6.41
CA ALA A 92 -4.06 10.74 -5.70
C ALA A 92 -5.10 11.36 -6.64
N LYS A 93 -4.66 12.09 -7.67
CA LYS A 93 -5.56 12.71 -8.66
C LYS A 93 -6.34 11.67 -9.45
N ILE A 94 -5.70 10.56 -9.84
CA ILE A 94 -6.39 9.46 -10.51
C ILE A 94 -7.45 8.87 -9.57
N TYR A 95 -7.10 8.59 -8.32
CA TYR A 95 -8.03 8.05 -7.33
C TYR A 95 -9.22 8.98 -7.08
N ILE A 96 -9.01 10.29 -7.01
CA ILE A 96 -10.11 11.28 -6.91
C ILE A 96 -11.03 11.20 -8.14
N LYS A 97 -10.45 11.06 -9.33
CA LYS A 97 -11.20 10.99 -10.59
C LYS A 97 -12.09 9.74 -10.66
N VAL A 98 -11.59 8.61 -10.20
CA VAL A 98 -12.37 7.36 -10.11
C VAL A 98 -13.17 7.23 -8.81
N LYS A 99 -13.29 8.32 -8.03
CA LYS A 99 -14.01 8.40 -6.75
C LYS A 99 -13.51 7.45 -5.66
N ALA A 100 -12.29 6.91 -5.80
CA ALA A 100 -11.59 6.16 -4.77
C ALA A 100 -10.98 7.12 -3.73
N TYR A 101 -11.85 7.89 -3.06
CA TYR A 101 -11.48 8.98 -2.16
C TYR A 101 -10.58 8.54 -1.02
N PHE A 102 -10.81 7.35 -0.47
CA PHE A 102 -9.95 6.78 0.58
C PHE A 102 -8.49 6.60 0.12
N LYS A 103 -8.27 5.93 -1.02
CA LYS A 103 -6.93 5.75 -1.61
C LYS A 103 -6.28 7.09 -1.94
N ALA A 104 -7.06 8.04 -2.45
CA ALA A 104 -6.56 9.39 -2.69
C ALA A 104 -6.07 10.09 -1.40
N ARG A 105 -6.87 10.05 -0.33
CA ARG A 105 -6.50 10.64 0.97
C ARG A 105 -5.20 10.04 1.48
N GLN A 106 -4.99 8.72 1.39
CA GLN A 106 -3.74 8.09 1.81
C GLN A 106 -2.52 8.68 1.10
N LYS A 107 -2.58 8.78 -0.23
CA LYS A 107 -1.46 9.33 -1.03
C LYS A 107 -1.20 10.80 -0.67
N LEU A 108 -2.25 11.58 -0.42
CA LEU A 108 -2.12 12.98 0.02
C LEU A 108 -1.59 13.10 1.46
N THR A 109 -1.95 12.20 2.36
CA THR A 109 -1.40 12.16 3.72
C THR A 109 0.08 11.82 3.70
N MET A 110 0.52 10.91 2.81
CA MET A 110 1.95 10.63 2.61
C MET A 110 2.69 11.89 2.15
N ILE A 111 2.12 12.66 1.21
CA ILE A 111 2.68 13.95 0.80
C ILE A 111 2.80 14.91 1.97
N LEU A 112 1.76 15.07 2.79
CA LEU A 112 1.78 15.99 3.93
C LEU A 112 2.69 15.52 5.08
N SER A 113 3.00 14.23 5.14
CA SER A 113 3.97 13.68 6.10
C SER A 113 5.39 14.12 5.75
N SER A 114 5.75 14.11 4.46
CA SER A 114 7.08 14.49 3.97
C SER A 114 7.19 16.00 3.68
N PHE A 115 6.08 16.65 3.34
CA PHE A 115 5.97 18.08 3.04
C PHE A 115 4.79 18.71 3.82
N PRO A 116 4.95 18.95 5.14
CA PRO A 116 3.93 19.58 5.94
C PRO A 116 3.56 20.96 5.37
N GLY A 117 2.29 21.15 5.00
CA GLY A 117 1.81 22.41 4.43
C GLY A 117 1.80 22.48 2.90
N ASP A 118 1.98 21.36 2.18
CA ASP A 118 1.79 21.36 0.72
C ASP A 118 0.38 21.86 0.35
N PRO A 119 0.27 22.98 -0.40
CA PRO A 119 -1.02 23.62 -0.65
C PRO A 119 -1.89 22.77 -1.57
N LYS A 120 -1.31 22.04 -2.53
CA LYS A 120 -2.05 21.21 -3.48
C LYS A 120 -2.65 20.00 -2.78
N ALA A 121 -1.89 19.34 -1.91
CA ALA A 121 -2.37 18.18 -1.17
C ALA A 121 -3.48 18.59 -0.19
N THR A 122 -3.31 19.74 0.48
CA THR A 122 -4.33 20.30 1.37
C THR A 122 -5.61 20.67 0.62
N GLU A 123 -5.50 21.28 -0.56
CA GLU A 123 -6.62 21.63 -1.42
C GLU A 123 -7.39 20.37 -1.89
N LEU A 124 -6.66 19.35 -2.35
CA LEU A 124 -7.27 18.09 -2.77
C LEU A 124 -7.96 17.36 -1.60
N LEU A 125 -7.40 17.41 -0.39
CA LEU A 125 -8.10 16.85 0.79
C LEU A 125 -9.39 17.60 1.11
N LYS A 126 -9.41 18.93 1.00
CA LYS A 126 -10.64 19.73 1.14
C LYS A 126 -11.67 19.35 0.07
N LEU A 127 -11.24 19.19 -1.18
CA LEU A 127 -12.10 18.76 -2.28
C LEU A 127 -12.73 17.38 -2.00
N ILE A 128 -11.94 16.43 -1.51
CA ILE A 128 -12.46 15.09 -1.18
C ILE A 128 -13.49 15.18 -0.05
N SER A 129 -13.20 15.93 1.02
CA SER A 129 -14.13 16.11 2.15
C SER A 129 -15.45 16.77 1.72
N ALA A 130 -15.41 17.75 0.81
CA ALA A 130 -16.62 18.33 0.25
C ALA A 130 -17.42 17.31 -0.59
N LYS A 131 -16.75 16.46 -1.38
CA LYS A 131 -17.41 15.44 -2.21
C LYS A 131 -18.02 14.29 -1.41
N GLU A 132 -17.40 13.89 -0.30
CA GLU A 132 -17.93 12.86 0.59
C GLU A 132 -19.17 13.32 1.37
N GLN A 133 -19.27 14.60 1.75
CA GLN A 133 -20.48 15.15 2.38
C GLN A 133 -21.72 15.05 1.49
N HIS A 134 -21.54 14.89 0.18
CA HIS A 134 -22.62 14.73 -0.79
C HIS A 134 -22.90 13.28 -1.22
N LEU A 135 -22.07 12.30 -0.84
CA LEU A 135 -22.35 10.87 -1.06
C LEU A 135 -22.91 10.25 0.23
N LYS A 136 -24.21 9.95 0.27
CA LYS A 136 -24.69 8.84 1.10
C LYS A 136 -23.97 7.59 0.63
N LEU A 137 -23.30 6.89 1.54
CA LEU A 137 -22.57 5.62 1.36
C LEU A 137 -23.15 4.80 0.19
N VAL A 138 -22.48 4.85 -0.97
CA VAL A 138 -22.73 3.93 -2.07
C VAL A 138 -21.60 2.91 -2.00
N ASP A 139 -21.97 1.64 -1.89
CA ASP A 139 -21.09 0.48 -1.73
C ASP A 139 -19.84 0.56 -2.62
N GLU A 140 -18.69 0.61 -1.95
CA GLU A 140 -17.35 0.69 -2.55
C GLU A 140 -16.94 -0.60 -3.30
N GLU A 141 -17.74 -1.68 -3.19
CA GLU A 141 -17.48 -2.99 -3.80
C GLU A 141 -17.58 -3.00 -5.34
N LYS A 142 -18.35 -2.08 -5.95
CA LYS A 142 -18.68 -2.20 -7.37
C LYS A 142 -17.56 -1.79 -8.35
N LEU A 143 -16.53 -1.09 -7.87
CA LEU A 143 -15.39 -0.67 -8.72
C LEU A 143 -14.14 -1.55 -8.53
N GLN A 144 -14.12 -2.45 -7.54
CA GLN A 144 -13.04 -3.44 -7.39
C GLN A 144 -13.07 -4.47 -8.51
N VAL A 145 -14.26 -4.92 -8.89
CA VAL A 145 -14.47 -5.98 -9.89
C VAL A 145 -13.99 -5.61 -11.30
N GLU A 146 -13.99 -4.32 -11.67
CA GLU A 146 -13.50 -3.85 -12.98
C GLU A 146 -11.98 -3.62 -13.02
N LEU A 147 -11.30 -3.57 -11.88
CA LEU A 147 -9.85 -3.35 -11.78
C LEU A 147 -9.07 -4.66 -11.55
N GLU A 148 -9.75 -5.72 -11.16
CA GLU A 148 -9.23 -7.06 -10.86
C GLU A 148 -9.53 -8.07 -11.99
N GLY A 149 -10.20 -7.64 -13.07
CA GLY A 149 -10.87 -8.54 -14.02
C GLY A 149 -10.13 -8.92 -15.30
N ASP A 150 -8.91 -8.43 -15.56
CA ASP A 150 -8.13 -8.83 -16.75
C ASP A 150 -6.66 -9.03 -16.36
N ASP A 151 -6.38 -10.16 -15.74
CA ASP A 151 -5.03 -10.67 -15.49
C ASP A 151 -4.81 -11.95 -16.32
N ASP A 152 -4.34 -11.76 -17.55
CA ASP A 152 -3.50 -12.75 -18.23
C ASP A 152 -2.09 -12.12 -18.34
N ASP A 153 -1.09 -12.82 -17.78
CA ASP A 153 0.37 -12.56 -17.85
C ASP A 153 1.13 -11.91 -16.67
N ILE A 154 0.76 -12.15 -15.39
CA ILE A 154 1.67 -11.89 -14.23
C ILE A 154 1.57 -13.00 -13.14
N ASP A 155 1.78 -14.26 -13.51
CA ASP A 155 1.51 -15.44 -12.65
C ASP A 155 2.74 -15.98 -11.88
N SER A 156 3.37 -15.22 -10.96
CA SER A 156 4.33 -15.89 -10.03
C SER A 156 4.66 -15.16 -8.73
N GLN A 157 4.55 -13.82 -8.68
CA GLN A 157 4.87 -13.07 -7.46
C GLN A 157 3.61 -12.63 -6.69
N GLU A 158 2.50 -12.34 -7.37
CA GLU A 158 1.22 -12.00 -6.72
C GLU A 158 0.55 -13.24 -6.10
N ASP A 159 0.66 -14.40 -6.74
CA ASP A 159 0.19 -15.69 -6.19
C ASP A 159 0.84 -16.07 -4.87
N GLN A 160 2.16 -15.86 -4.73
CA GLN A 160 2.84 -16.10 -3.46
C GLN A 160 2.41 -15.11 -2.37
N ILE A 161 2.17 -13.84 -2.73
CA ILE A 161 1.76 -12.80 -1.77
C ILE A 161 0.30 -13.03 -1.33
N SER A 162 -0.59 -13.35 -2.27
CA SER A 162 -2.00 -13.67 -2.03
C SER A 162 -2.15 -14.93 -1.18
N ALA A 163 -1.46 -16.03 -1.55
CA ALA A 163 -1.49 -17.27 -0.79
C ALA A 163 -0.87 -17.16 0.62
N ASN A 164 0.00 -16.17 0.85
CA ASN A 164 0.55 -15.86 2.17
C ASN A 164 -0.45 -15.08 3.04
N TYR A 165 -1.20 -14.15 2.47
CA TYR A 165 -2.26 -13.44 3.17
C TYR A 165 -3.45 -14.33 3.50
N ASP A 166 -3.82 -15.26 2.61
CA ASP A 166 -4.86 -16.25 2.87
C ASP A 166 -4.50 -17.16 4.04
N LEU A 167 -3.24 -17.59 4.11
CA LEU A 167 -2.75 -18.37 5.25
C LEU A 167 -2.91 -17.57 6.56
N LEU A 168 -2.40 -16.33 6.61
CA LEU A 168 -2.53 -15.49 7.80
C LEU A 168 -4.00 -15.24 8.17
N ALA A 169 -4.86 -14.97 7.19
CA ALA A 169 -6.27 -14.67 7.38
C ALA A 169 -7.06 -15.89 7.89
N SER A 170 -6.75 -17.09 7.41
CA SER A 170 -7.45 -18.33 7.78
C SER A 170 -7.38 -18.63 9.28
N TYR A 171 -6.29 -18.24 9.95
CA TYR A 171 -6.08 -18.46 11.38
C TYR A 171 -6.66 -17.36 12.28
N LEU A 172 -7.21 -16.27 11.73
CA LEU A 172 -7.81 -15.22 12.56
C LEU A 172 -9.04 -15.69 13.36
N ASN A 173 -9.67 -16.79 12.93
CA ASN A 173 -10.79 -17.38 13.66
C ASN A 173 -10.40 -17.86 15.08
N LEU A 174 -9.11 -18.08 15.36
CA LEU A 174 -8.61 -18.41 16.71
C LEU A 174 -8.98 -17.37 17.78
N PHE A 175 -9.33 -16.16 17.36
CA PHE A 175 -9.67 -15.03 18.23
C PHE A 175 -11.18 -14.76 18.33
N LYS A 176 -12.05 -15.48 17.61
CA LYS A 176 -13.50 -15.16 17.54
C LYS A 176 -14.27 -15.39 18.83
N GLU A 177 -13.82 -16.33 19.65
CA GLU A 177 -14.56 -16.79 20.84
C GLU A 177 -14.04 -16.17 22.13
N GLU A 178 -13.03 -15.30 22.06
CA GLU A 178 -12.40 -14.76 23.26
C GLU A 178 -13.16 -13.55 23.80
N TYR A 179 -13.52 -13.64 25.08
CA TYR A 179 -14.22 -12.56 25.78
C TYR A 179 -13.34 -11.31 25.87
N GLY A 180 -13.88 -10.18 25.41
CA GLY A 180 -13.23 -8.88 25.49
C GLY A 180 -12.37 -8.50 24.29
N ILE A 181 -12.26 -9.34 23.25
CA ILE A 181 -11.71 -8.92 21.96
C ILE A 181 -12.79 -8.15 21.18
N GLU A 182 -12.48 -6.92 20.80
CA GLU A 182 -13.39 -6.06 20.02
C GLU A 182 -13.09 -6.15 18.52
N MET A 183 -11.80 -6.28 18.19
CA MET A 183 -11.33 -6.24 16.81
C MET A 183 -10.02 -7.00 16.65
N VAL A 184 -9.91 -7.73 15.54
CA VAL A 184 -8.66 -8.34 15.10
C VAL A 184 -8.41 -7.93 13.66
N LEU A 185 -7.24 -7.37 13.38
CA LEU A 185 -6.86 -6.88 12.05
C LEU A 185 -5.56 -7.53 11.61
N LEU A 186 -5.50 -7.93 10.35
CA LEU A 186 -4.26 -8.06 9.61
C LEU A 186 -4.05 -6.80 8.80
N VAL A 187 -2.92 -6.16 9.01
CA VAL A 187 -2.59 -4.87 8.44
C VAL A 187 -1.23 -4.97 7.77
N ASP A 188 -1.10 -4.48 6.55
CA ASP A 188 0.22 -4.40 5.93
C ASP A 188 1.10 -3.33 6.60
N LYS A 189 2.38 -3.27 6.23
CA LYS A 189 3.33 -2.27 6.76
C LYS A 189 2.96 -0.80 6.45
N TYR A 190 1.97 -0.57 5.60
CA TYR A 190 1.49 0.76 5.19
C TYR A 190 0.16 1.15 5.84
N GLY A 191 -0.49 0.24 6.57
CA GLY A 191 -1.77 0.51 7.24
C GLY A 191 -3.00 0.00 6.49
N MET A 192 -2.84 -0.72 5.38
CA MET A 192 -3.96 -1.36 4.67
C MET A 192 -4.44 -2.57 5.46
N VAL A 193 -5.73 -2.59 5.80
CA VAL A 193 -6.35 -3.75 6.43
C VAL A 193 -6.57 -4.83 5.38
N ILE A 194 -5.78 -5.90 5.45
CA ILE A 194 -5.88 -7.09 4.59
C ILE A 194 -7.11 -7.91 4.98
N LYS A 195 -7.32 -8.10 6.28
CA LYS A 195 -8.48 -8.81 6.83
C LYS A 195 -8.85 -8.24 8.19
N SER A 196 -10.14 -8.21 8.50
CA SER A 196 -10.63 -7.82 9.82
C SER A 196 -11.71 -8.75 10.34
N ILE A 197 -11.66 -9.05 11.63
CA ILE A 197 -12.79 -9.54 12.42
C ILE A 197 -13.17 -8.38 13.33
N ASN A 198 -14.33 -7.79 13.08
CA ASN A 198 -14.76 -6.56 13.74
C ASN A 198 -16.10 -6.80 14.43
N MET A 199 -16.04 -6.99 15.75
CA MET A 199 -17.22 -7.29 16.55
C MET A 199 -17.97 -6.01 16.94
N SER A 200 -17.26 -4.88 16.95
CA SER A 200 -17.76 -3.58 17.43
C SER A 200 -18.31 -2.66 16.31
N LYS A 201 -18.30 -3.10 15.04
CA LYS A 201 -18.63 -2.29 13.83
C LYS A 201 -17.88 -0.95 13.74
N ARG A 202 -16.69 -0.85 14.35
CA ARG A 202 -15.88 0.39 14.31
C ARG A 202 -15.08 0.49 13.02
N ASP A 203 -14.52 1.64 12.71
CA ASP A 203 -13.73 1.84 11.49
C ASP A 203 -12.35 1.15 11.61
N SER A 204 -12.25 -0.08 11.10
CA SER A 204 -11.00 -0.89 11.08
C SER A 204 -9.81 -0.14 10.45
N ASN A 205 -10.07 0.73 9.47
CA ASN A 205 -9.03 1.39 8.69
C ASN A 205 -8.30 2.47 9.51
N ARG A 206 -8.99 3.15 10.42
CA ARG A 206 -8.37 4.13 11.33
C ARG A 206 -7.35 3.46 12.25
N TYR A 207 -7.69 2.29 12.77
CA TYR A 207 -6.78 1.50 13.60
C TYR A 207 -5.60 0.97 12.78
N GLY A 208 -5.83 0.49 11.56
CA GLY A 208 -4.76 0.05 10.65
C GLY A 208 -3.71 1.12 10.41
N ILE A 209 -4.11 2.35 10.06
CA ILE A 209 -3.19 3.46 9.81
C ILE A 209 -2.46 3.89 11.10
N ALA A 210 -3.17 4.01 12.22
CA ALA A 210 -2.56 4.42 13.49
C ALA A 210 -1.49 3.41 13.93
N VAL A 211 -1.82 2.12 13.87
CA VAL A 211 -0.92 1.04 14.31
C VAL A 211 0.27 0.88 13.36
N SER A 212 0.10 1.02 12.04
CA SER A 212 1.23 0.95 11.11
C SER A 212 2.24 2.08 11.32
N ASN A 213 1.76 3.28 11.65
CA ASN A 213 2.63 4.42 11.99
C ASN A 213 3.42 4.16 13.29
N ILE A 214 2.77 3.62 14.32
CA ILE A 214 3.43 3.23 15.58
C ILE A 214 4.47 2.15 15.30
N PHE A 215 4.09 1.10 14.57
CA PHE A 215 4.98 -0.01 14.21
C PHE A 215 6.23 0.47 13.47
N ARG A 216 6.07 1.31 12.43
CA ARG A 216 7.19 1.87 11.66
C ARG A 216 8.08 2.75 12.52
N SER A 217 7.49 3.56 13.39
CA SER A 217 8.25 4.41 14.32
C SER A 217 9.08 3.56 15.29
N SER A 218 8.50 2.48 15.84
CA SER A 218 9.19 1.53 16.70
C SER A 218 10.32 0.79 15.96
N GLN A 219 10.05 0.27 14.76
CA GLN A 219 11.09 -0.37 13.93
C GLN A 219 12.27 0.58 13.66
N ASN A 220 11.98 1.84 13.33
CA ASN A 220 13.01 2.83 13.09
C ASN A 220 13.82 3.18 14.35
N ALA A 221 13.17 3.23 15.52
CA ALA A 221 13.86 3.48 16.79
C ALA A 221 14.81 2.33 17.15
N VAL A 222 14.34 1.08 17.03
CA VAL A 222 15.14 -0.11 17.36
C VAL A 222 16.32 -0.29 16.38
N ARG A 223 16.13 0.00 15.09
CA ARG A 223 17.23 -0.01 14.10
C ARG A 223 18.36 0.96 14.44
N LYS A 224 18.05 2.10 15.05
CA LYS A 224 19.05 3.12 15.44
C LYS A 224 19.86 2.71 16.66
N THR A 225 19.39 1.77 17.47
CA THR A 225 20.04 1.33 18.71
C THR A 225 20.83 0.03 18.56
N SER A 226 20.97 -0.49 17.32
CA SER A 226 21.59 -1.80 17.04
C SER A 226 20.91 -2.99 17.74
N LEU A 227 19.72 -2.78 18.30
CA LEU A 227 18.84 -3.85 18.72
C LEU A 227 18.23 -4.51 17.47
N SER A 228 17.73 -5.73 17.62
CA SER A 228 17.16 -6.56 16.53
C SER A 228 15.92 -5.91 15.88
N THR A 229 15.04 -6.67 15.24
CA THR A 229 13.76 -6.13 14.73
C THR A 229 12.72 -6.00 15.84
N PHE A 230 11.88 -4.96 15.77
CA PHE A 230 10.70 -4.87 16.61
C PHE A 230 9.74 -6.00 16.22
N SER A 231 9.33 -6.84 17.18
CA SER A 231 8.48 -8.01 16.92
C SER A 231 7.09 -7.89 17.55
N LYS A 232 6.98 -7.26 18.72
CA LYS A 232 5.72 -7.13 19.47
C LYS A 232 5.71 -5.84 20.28
N GLY A 233 4.53 -5.23 20.41
CA GLY A 233 4.25 -4.13 21.32
C GLY A 233 2.85 -4.23 21.89
N PHE A 234 2.65 -3.58 23.03
CA PHE A 234 1.38 -3.52 23.75
C PHE A 234 1.11 -2.08 24.17
N LEU A 235 -0.07 -1.58 23.84
CA LEU A 235 -0.52 -0.23 24.18
C LEU A 235 -1.72 -0.33 25.11
N ILE A 236 -1.65 0.41 26.21
CA ILE A 236 -2.75 0.55 27.17
C ILE A 236 -3.35 1.94 26.97
N THR A 237 -4.65 2.01 26.74
CA THR A 237 -5.40 3.26 26.66
C THR A 237 -6.59 3.20 27.61
N PRO A 238 -7.22 4.34 27.96
CA PRO A 238 -8.38 4.34 28.84
C PRO A 238 -9.56 3.50 28.33
N GLU A 239 -9.72 3.44 26.99
CA GLU A 239 -10.86 2.75 26.37
C GLU A 239 -10.52 1.34 25.88
N TYR A 240 -9.26 1.08 25.53
CA TYR A 240 -8.83 -0.17 24.89
C TYR A 240 -7.39 -0.54 25.20
N ASN A 241 -7.11 -1.83 25.14
CA ASN A 241 -5.76 -2.36 25.02
C ASN A 241 -5.51 -2.77 23.56
N ILE A 242 -4.31 -2.51 23.04
CA ILE A 242 -3.96 -2.80 21.64
C ILE A 242 -2.65 -3.59 21.61
N TYR A 243 -2.72 -4.82 21.08
CA TYR A 243 -1.55 -5.63 20.76
C TYR A 243 -1.14 -5.38 19.31
N ILE A 244 0.17 -5.25 19.08
CA ILE A 244 0.77 -5.04 17.76
C ILE A 244 1.87 -6.10 17.61
N VAL A 245 1.77 -6.96 16.60
CA VAL A 245 2.71 -8.08 16.42
C VAL A 245 3.14 -8.16 14.96
N ASP A 246 4.45 -8.23 14.72
CA ASP A 246 5.00 -8.54 13.39
C ASP A 246 4.87 -10.05 13.12
N VAL A 247 4.15 -10.40 12.06
CA VAL A 247 3.99 -11.76 11.58
C VAL A 247 4.36 -11.77 10.10
N LYS A 248 5.61 -12.17 9.81
CA LYS A 248 6.15 -12.32 8.46
C LYS A 248 6.04 -11.04 7.61
N GLY A 249 6.22 -9.86 8.21
CA GLY A 249 6.14 -8.58 7.52
C GLY A 249 4.71 -8.02 7.39
N THR A 250 3.73 -8.72 7.96
CA THR A 250 2.36 -8.24 8.18
C THR A 250 2.17 -7.94 9.65
N ILE A 251 1.36 -6.93 9.98
CA ILE A 251 1.08 -6.52 11.35
C ILE A 251 -0.24 -7.14 11.79
N LEU A 252 -0.20 -8.03 12.77
CA LEU A 252 -1.39 -8.48 13.49
C LEU A 252 -1.73 -7.46 14.58
N VAL A 253 -2.97 -6.99 14.58
CA VAL A 253 -3.50 -6.05 15.56
C VAL A 253 -4.66 -6.71 16.30
N ILE A 254 -4.62 -6.67 17.63
CA ILE A 254 -5.73 -7.12 18.46
C ILE A 254 -6.13 -5.99 19.39
N VAL A 255 -7.38 -5.55 19.27
CA VAL A 255 -7.97 -4.50 20.11
C VAL A 255 -8.90 -5.18 21.10
N THR A 256 -8.70 -4.92 22.38
CA THR A 256 -9.47 -5.53 23.47
C THR A 256 -9.97 -4.48 24.44
N LEU A 257 -11.03 -4.81 25.19
CA LEU A 257 -11.49 -4.01 26.31
C LEU A 257 -10.43 -4.00 27.43
N PRO A 258 -10.33 -2.94 28.23
CA PRO A 258 -9.32 -2.84 29.30
C PRO A 258 -9.42 -3.95 30.36
N LYS A 259 -10.60 -4.54 30.51
CA LYS A 259 -10.90 -5.62 31.46
C LYS A 259 -10.66 -7.02 30.89
N ALA A 260 -10.27 -7.15 29.63
CA ALA A 260 -10.03 -8.45 29.02
C ALA A 260 -8.84 -9.16 29.68
N GLU A 261 -8.88 -10.49 29.72
CA GLU A 261 -7.82 -11.30 30.34
C GLU A 261 -6.57 -11.33 29.46
N ASN A 262 -5.59 -10.50 29.80
CA ASN A 262 -4.38 -10.32 28.98
C ASN A 262 -3.58 -11.61 28.78
N GLU A 263 -3.45 -12.46 29.80
CA GLU A 263 -2.68 -13.71 29.71
C GLU A 263 -3.27 -14.69 28.69
N GLY A 264 -4.60 -14.80 28.64
CA GLY A 264 -5.31 -15.63 27.67
C GLY A 264 -5.09 -15.13 26.22
N ILE A 265 -5.19 -13.82 26.02
CA ILE A 265 -4.97 -13.19 24.72
C ILE A 265 -3.52 -13.39 24.25
N GLU A 266 -2.53 -13.21 25.14
CA GLU A 266 -1.12 -13.40 24.80
C GLU A 266 -0.82 -14.85 24.40
N LYS A 267 -1.34 -15.84 25.14
CA LYS A 267 -1.19 -17.26 24.78
C LYS A 267 -1.78 -17.57 23.40
N ARG A 268 -2.91 -16.95 23.03
CA ARG A 268 -3.50 -17.11 21.69
C ARG A 268 -2.66 -16.45 20.60
N ILE A 269 -2.10 -15.27 20.85
CA ILE A 269 -1.17 -14.62 19.92
C ILE A 269 0.03 -15.54 19.67
N GLU A 270 0.63 -16.09 20.73
CA GLU A 270 1.76 -17.02 20.62
C GLU A 270 1.38 -18.30 19.86
N HIS A 271 0.20 -18.84 20.12
CA HIS A 271 -0.31 -19.99 19.39
C HIS A 271 -0.50 -19.67 17.90
N TYR A 272 -1.10 -18.53 17.57
CA TYR A 272 -1.27 -18.05 16.19
C TYR A 272 0.08 -17.95 15.47
N VAL A 273 1.07 -17.27 16.08
CA VAL A 273 2.40 -17.12 15.48
C VAL A 273 3.08 -18.47 15.26
N ARG A 274 2.97 -19.40 16.22
CA ARG A 274 3.54 -20.75 16.12
C ARG A 274 2.92 -21.57 14.99
N GLU A 275 1.61 -21.52 14.83
CA GLU A 275 0.90 -22.20 13.74
C GLU A 275 1.32 -21.66 12.38
N ILE A 276 1.39 -20.33 12.25
CA ILE A 276 1.85 -19.67 11.03
C ILE A 276 3.29 -20.07 10.73
N ASP A 277 4.20 -20.03 11.69
CA ASP A 277 5.61 -20.39 11.50
C ASP A 277 5.77 -21.84 11.00
N SER A 278 5.03 -22.77 11.60
CA SER A 278 5.01 -24.18 11.20
C SER A 278 4.59 -24.34 9.73
N LYS A 279 3.46 -23.76 9.33
CA LYS A 279 2.92 -23.87 7.97
C LYS A 279 3.71 -23.06 6.93
N TRP A 280 4.37 -22.00 7.35
CA TRP A 280 5.19 -21.16 6.49
C TRP A 280 6.49 -21.87 6.06
N THR A 281 7.08 -22.68 6.95
CA THR A 281 8.31 -23.44 6.64
C THR A 281 8.07 -24.62 5.70
N SER A 282 6.90 -25.28 5.76
CA SER A 282 6.56 -26.42 4.90
C SER A 282 6.28 -26.07 3.44
N LYS A 283 6.15 -24.78 3.07
CA LYS A 283 5.98 -24.33 1.68
C LYS A 283 7.32 -24.05 0.96
N LYS A 284 8.46 -24.10 1.66
CA LYS A 284 9.80 -23.81 1.10
C LYS A 284 10.64 -25.07 0.82
N SER A 285 10.11 -26.26 1.12
CA SER A 285 10.70 -27.58 0.85
C SER A 285 9.98 -28.26 -0.30
#